data_AF-A0A3D0DE52-F1
#
_entry.id   AF-A0A3D0DE52-F1
#
_cell.length_a   1.000
_cell.length_b   1.000
_cell.length_c   1.000
_cell.angle_alpha   90.00
_cell.angle_beta   90.00
_cell.angle_gamma   90.00
#
_symmetry.space_group_name_H-M   'P 1'
#
loop_
_entity.id
_entity.type
_entity.pdbx_description
1 polymer ?
#
loop_
_entity_poly.entity_id
_entity_poly.type
_entity_poly.pdbx_seq_one_letter_code
_entity_poly.pdbx_strand_id
1 'polypeptide(L)'
;NFEVITNPLIYEHSNIDTSPTRGTPGLTAQTDYFTLFDFSAKWDPVPTMLTQDHTKIIDGFWGQTTGFNKQYLKKHVLVMAETEGKNEAKYIHGNIGKGSFTFFGGHDPEDYQHMVGDPPTDLSLHKHSPGYRLILNNVLFPAAQKKERKT
;
A
#
# COMPACT_ATOMS: atom_id res chain seq x y z
N ASN A 1 -11.88 -13.90 10.62
CA ASN A 1 -10.46 -14.01 11.06
C ASN A 1 -9.69 -14.70 9.95
N PHE A 2 -8.40 -14.39 9.79
CA PHE A 2 -7.51 -15.02 8.82
C PHE A 2 -6.64 -16.09 9.50
N GLU A 3 -5.97 -16.92 8.70
CA GLU A 3 -5.06 -17.98 9.13
C GLU A 3 -3.64 -17.68 8.67
N VAL A 4 -2.67 -17.86 9.57
CA VAL A 4 -1.24 -17.68 9.32
C VAL A 4 -0.66 -18.99 8.81
N ILE A 5 0.16 -18.91 7.77
CA ILE A 5 0.92 -20.01 7.24
C ILE A 5 2.32 -19.95 7.85
N THR A 6 2.68 -20.96 8.62
CA THR A 6 3.97 -21.02 9.34
C THR A 6 5.01 -21.88 8.64
N ASN A 7 4.64 -22.58 7.57
CA ASN A 7 5.56 -23.41 6.80
C ASN A 7 6.48 -22.52 5.95
N PRO A 8 7.80 -22.52 6.18
CA PRO A 8 8.74 -21.66 5.46
C PRO A 8 8.93 -22.05 3.98
N LEU A 9 8.46 -23.23 3.57
CA LEU A 9 8.48 -23.64 2.16
C LEU A 9 7.30 -23.08 1.36
N ILE A 10 6.33 -22.45 2.03
CA ILE A 10 5.20 -21.79 1.38
C ILE A 10 5.55 -20.31 1.26
N TYR A 11 5.38 -19.77 0.05
CA TYR A 11 5.76 -18.40 -0.26
C TYR A 11 4.85 -17.39 0.46
N GLU A 12 3.56 -17.72 0.57
CA GLU A 12 2.54 -16.96 1.27
C GLU A 12 2.66 -17.06 2.79
N HIS A 13 2.40 -15.95 3.48
CA HIS A 13 2.42 -15.90 4.94
C HIS A 13 1.04 -16.11 5.59
N SER A 14 -0.06 -15.92 4.85
CA SER A 14 -1.41 -16.05 5.39
C SER A 14 -2.48 -15.99 4.30
N ASN A 15 -3.69 -16.44 4.61
CA ASN A 15 -4.83 -16.33 3.71
C ASN A 15 -5.48 -14.92 3.66
N ILE A 16 -4.92 -13.94 4.37
CA ILE A 16 -5.33 -12.53 4.18
C ILE A 16 -4.69 -11.92 2.93
N ASP A 17 -3.57 -12.47 2.45
CA ASP A 17 -2.87 -12.01 1.28
C ASP A 17 -3.66 -12.27 -0.01
N THR A 18 -3.68 -11.28 -0.90
CA THR A 18 -4.33 -11.38 -2.21
C THR A 18 -3.38 -11.74 -3.34
N SER A 19 -2.05 -11.75 -3.12
CA SER A 19 -1.04 -12.15 -4.12
C SER A 19 -1.39 -13.45 -4.85
N PRO A 20 -1.84 -14.54 -4.18
CA PRO A 20 -2.13 -15.80 -4.87
C PRO A 20 -3.30 -15.72 -5.84
N THR A 21 -4.25 -14.82 -5.55
CA THR A 21 -5.47 -14.62 -6.35
C THR A 21 -5.27 -13.64 -7.51
N ARG A 22 -4.17 -12.88 -7.51
CA ARG A 22 -3.83 -11.93 -8.58
C ARG A 22 -3.35 -12.59 -9.87
N GLY A 23 -2.92 -13.87 -9.83
CA GLY A 23 -2.55 -14.67 -11.00
C GLY A 23 -3.72 -15.17 -11.85
N THR A 24 -4.94 -14.67 -11.61
CA THR A 24 -6.13 -15.03 -12.38
C THR A 24 -6.12 -14.39 -13.78
N PRO A 25 -6.64 -15.07 -14.83
CA PRO A 25 -6.63 -14.54 -16.19
C PRO A 25 -7.31 -13.16 -16.29
N GLY A 26 -6.65 -12.20 -16.91
CA GLY A 26 -7.19 -10.86 -17.19
C GLY A 26 -6.53 -9.71 -16.42
N LEU A 27 -5.65 -9.99 -15.46
CA LEU A 27 -4.83 -8.98 -14.80
C LEU A 27 -3.49 -8.78 -15.53
N THR A 28 -3.31 -7.62 -16.16
CA THR A 28 -2.05 -7.21 -16.80
C THR A 28 -1.57 -5.90 -16.18
N ALA A 29 -0.32 -5.51 -16.44
CA ALA A 29 0.21 -4.23 -15.97
C ALA A 29 -0.67 -3.02 -16.38
N GLN A 30 -1.34 -3.11 -17.52
CA GLN A 30 -2.20 -2.03 -18.03
C GLN A 30 -3.59 -2.01 -17.39
N THR A 31 -4.00 -3.10 -16.74
CA THR A 31 -5.34 -3.23 -16.14
C THR A 31 -5.29 -3.38 -14.61
N ASP A 32 -4.09 -3.46 -14.04
CA ASP A 32 -3.86 -3.46 -12.60
C ASP A 32 -3.61 -2.03 -12.13
N TYR A 33 -4.56 -1.48 -11.39
CA TYR A 33 -4.43 -0.19 -10.76
C TYR A 33 -5.17 -0.21 -9.43
N PHE A 34 -4.83 0.74 -8.56
CA PHE A 34 -5.54 0.98 -7.32
C PHE A 34 -5.77 2.47 -7.13
N THR A 35 -6.83 2.79 -6.40
CA THR A 35 -7.31 4.16 -6.24
C THR A 35 -7.14 4.60 -4.80
N LEU A 36 -6.53 5.78 -4.61
CA LEU A 36 -6.43 6.46 -3.33
C LEU A 36 -7.78 7.03 -2.90
N PHE A 37 -8.10 6.92 -1.62
CA PHE A 37 -9.26 7.56 -1.03
C PHE A 37 -9.00 9.02 -0.67
N ASP A 38 -10.06 9.82 -0.73
CA ASP A 38 -10.06 11.21 -0.29
C ASP A 38 -10.37 11.30 1.21
N PHE A 39 -9.56 12.07 1.92
CA PHE A 39 -9.70 12.33 3.34
C PHE A 39 -9.81 13.82 3.61
N SER A 40 -10.60 14.20 4.61
CA SER A 40 -10.73 15.60 4.97
C SER A 40 -9.48 16.07 5.71
N ALA A 41 -8.72 16.99 5.14
CA ALA A 41 -7.55 17.58 5.79
C ALA A 41 -7.85 18.17 7.19
N LYS A 42 -9.10 18.56 7.43
CA LYS A 42 -9.56 19.12 8.70
C LYS A 42 -9.79 18.05 9.77
N TRP A 43 -10.38 16.91 9.37
CA TRP A 43 -10.83 15.88 10.32
C TRP A 43 -9.85 14.70 10.39
N ASP A 44 -9.19 14.40 9.28
CA ASP A 44 -8.37 13.22 9.05
C ASP A 44 -6.96 13.61 8.56
N PRO A 45 -6.20 14.43 9.30
CA PRO A 45 -4.95 15.01 8.81
C PRO A 45 -3.89 13.95 8.47
N VAL A 46 -3.83 12.85 9.24
CA VAL A 46 -2.85 11.77 9.01
C VAL A 46 -3.09 11.07 7.68
N PRO A 47 -4.26 10.46 7.40
CA PRO A 47 -4.47 9.81 6.11
C PRO A 47 -4.42 10.82 4.95
N THR A 48 -4.85 12.07 5.12
CA THR A 48 -4.65 13.12 4.09
C THR A 48 -3.17 13.33 3.74
N MET A 49 -2.26 13.32 4.72
CA MET A 49 -0.82 13.42 4.45
C MET A 49 -0.27 12.13 3.83
N LEU A 50 -0.71 10.97 4.33
CA LEU A 50 -0.24 9.67 3.84
C LEU A 50 -0.67 9.39 2.39
N THR A 51 -1.83 9.89 1.95
CA THR A 51 -2.34 9.76 0.57
C THR A 51 -2.08 10.98 -0.31
N GLN A 52 -1.23 11.92 0.12
CA GLN A 52 -0.93 13.11 -0.66
C GLN A 52 -0.13 12.78 -1.92
N ASP A 53 -0.80 12.81 -3.07
CA ASP A 53 -0.22 12.52 -4.37
C ASP A 53 -0.74 13.47 -5.47
N HIS A 54 -0.03 13.52 -6.60
CA HIS A 54 -0.40 14.25 -7.81
C HIS A 54 -1.39 13.48 -8.70
N THR A 55 -1.55 12.17 -8.50
CA THR A 55 -2.62 11.35 -9.10
C THR A 55 -3.31 10.51 -8.04
N LYS A 56 -4.58 10.15 -8.27
CA LYS A 56 -5.34 9.27 -7.38
C LYS A 56 -5.35 7.81 -7.83
N ILE A 57 -5.10 7.58 -9.12
CA ILE A 57 -5.05 6.26 -9.72
C ILE A 57 -3.57 5.94 -9.91
N ILE A 58 -3.14 4.83 -9.33
CA ILE A 58 -1.75 4.39 -9.32
C ILE A 58 -1.71 2.99 -9.90
N ASP A 59 -0.74 2.76 -10.78
CA ASP A 59 -0.51 1.45 -11.37
C ASP A 59 -0.22 0.43 -10.27
N GLY A 60 -0.82 -0.74 -10.39
CA GLY A 60 -0.55 -1.85 -9.50
C GLY A 60 0.87 -2.33 -9.70
N PHE A 61 1.44 -2.90 -8.66
CA PHE A 61 2.75 -3.54 -8.70
C PHE A 61 2.74 -4.69 -7.71
N TRP A 62 3.44 -5.77 -8.09
CA TRP A 62 3.43 -7.01 -7.35
C TRP A 62 4.50 -7.02 -6.28
N GLY A 63 4.31 -7.89 -5.30
CA GLY A 63 5.32 -8.22 -4.32
C GLY A 63 4.95 -9.54 -3.67
N GLN A 64 5.71 -9.94 -2.65
CA GLN A 64 5.38 -11.14 -1.89
C GLN A 64 3.98 -11.02 -1.27
N THR A 65 3.70 -9.90 -0.61
CA THR A 65 2.35 -9.51 -0.19
C THR A 65 1.93 -8.26 -0.94
N THR A 66 1.03 -8.45 -1.90
CA THR A 66 0.63 -7.40 -2.82
C THR A 66 -0.52 -6.57 -2.27
N GLY A 67 -1.38 -7.16 -1.45
CA GLY A 67 -2.52 -6.51 -0.82
C GLY A 67 -3.18 -7.41 0.20
N PHE A 68 -4.19 -6.88 0.89
CA PHE A 68 -4.96 -7.63 1.88
C PHE A 68 -6.44 -7.70 1.51
N ASN A 69 -7.03 -8.87 1.69
CA ASN A 69 -8.45 -9.06 1.48
C ASN A 69 -9.24 -8.33 2.59
N LYS A 70 -10.06 -7.35 2.19
CA LYS A 70 -10.79 -6.46 3.10
C LYS A 70 -11.71 -7.21 4.07
N GLN A 71 -12.17 -8.42 3.72
CA GLN A 71 -13.05 -9.21 4.58
C GLN A 71 -12.37 -9.66 5.88
N TYR A 72 -11.04 -9.73 5.90
CA TYR A 72 -10.26 -10.14 7.07
C TYR A 72 -9.70 -8.96 7.87
N LEU A 73 -9.76 -7.74 7.33
CA LEU A 73 -9.32 -6.54 8.03
C LEU A 73 -10.21 -6.27 9.25
N LYS A 74 -9.59 -5.81 10.34
CA LYS A 74 -10.33 -5.39 11.52
C LYS A 74 -11.03 -4.06 11.23
N LYS A 75 -12.23 -3.85 11.80
CA LYS A 75 -13.05 -2.66 11.53
C LYS A 75 -12.37 -1.32 11.81
N HIS A 76 -11.38 -1.28 12.72
CA HIS A 76 -10.66 -0.06 13.07
C HIS A 76 -9.46 0.24 12.13
N VAL A 77 -9.14 -0.68 11.22
CA VAL A 77 -8.09 -0.47 10.23
C VAL A 77 -8.66 0.42 9.13
N LEU A 78 -7.98 1.52 8.88
CA LEU A 78 -8.36 2.46 7.84
C LEU A 78 -7.81 1.96 6.50
N VAL A 79 -8.68 1.80 5.51
CA VAL A 79 -8.28 1.58 4.11
C VAL A 79 -8.06 2.95 3.47
N MET A 80 -6.87 3.16 2.93
CA MET A 80 -6.46 4.40 2.27
C MET A 80 -6.37 4.24 0.75
N ALA A 81 -6.22 3.02 0.25
CA ALA A 81 -6.31 2.71 -1.17
C ALA A 81 -6.77 1.27 -1.42
N GLU A 82 -7.50 1.05 -2.52
CA GLU A 82 -8.01 -0.25 -2.92
C GLU A 82 -7.97 -0.49 -4.42
N THR A 83 -7.93 -1.76 -4.81
CA THR A 83 -8.20 -2.16 -6.20
C THR A 83 -9.70 -2.37 -6.37
N GLU A 84 -10.29 -1.52 -7.21
CA GLU A 84 -11.73 -1.49 -7.44
C GLU A 84 -12.25 -2.86 -7.90
N GLY A 85 -13.37 -3.30 -7.32
CA GLY A 85 -14.01 -4.57 -7.67
C GLY A 85 -13.32 -5.85 -7.16
N LYS A 86 -12.13 -5.78 -6.54
CA LYS A 86 -11.37 -6.98 -6.12
C LYS A 86 -11.35 -7.28 -4.62
N ASN A 87 -12.08 -6.51 -3.82
CA ASN A 87 -12.09 -6.63 -2.36
C ASN A 87 -10.69 -6.58 -1.72
N GLU A 88 -9.77 -5.84 -2.34
CA GLU A 88 -8.35 -5.80 -1.98
C GLU A 88 -7.98 -4.39 -1.49
N ALA A 89 -7.42 -4.29 -0.29
CA ALA A 89 -6.80 -3.09 0.22
C ALA A 89 -5.30 -3.10 -0.11
N LYS A 90 -4.84 -2.08 -0.83
CA LYS A 90 -3.43 -1.89 -1.22
C LYS A 90 -2.67 -1.01 -0.24
N TYR A 91 -3.37 -0.10 0.43
CA TYR A 91 -2.77 0.84 1.37
C TYR A 91 -3.67 0.96 2.59
N ILE A 92 -3.16 0.63 3.78
CA ILE A 92 -3.92 0.66 5.03
C ILE A 92 -3.12 1.30 6.15
N HIS A 93 -3.82 1.92 7.09
CA HIS A 93 -3.23 2.54 8.27
C HIS A 93 -4.03 2.19 9.53
N GLY A 94 -3.36 2.12 10.66
CA GLY A 94 -4.02 1.89 11.94
C GLY A 94 -3.14 2.21 13.13
N ASN A 95 -3.76 2.19 14.32
CA ASN A 95 -3.08 2.40 15.59
C ASN A 95 -3.02 1.10 16.38
N ILE A 96 -1.90 0.84 17.03
CA ILE A 96 -1.73 -0.27 17.96
C ILE A 96 -0.98 0.20 19.21
N GLY A 97 -1.64 0.13 20.36
CA GLY A 97 -1.12 0.66 21.62
C GLY A 97 -0.80 2.16 21.50
N LYS A 98 0.47 2.53 21.72
CA LYS A 98 0.96 3.91 21.60
C LYS A 98 1.58 4.23 20.23
N GLY A 99 1.62 3.25 19.33
CA GLY A 99 2.19 3.38 18.00
C GLY A 99 1.13 3.32 16.91
N SER A 100 1.58 3.58 15.68
CA SER A 100 0.79 3.36 14.47
C SER A 100 1.53 2.40 13.55
N PHE A 101 0.80 1.83 12.61
CA PHE A 101 1.34 1.05 11.52
C PHE A 101 0.74 1.52 10.20
N THR A 102 1.51 1.37 9.14
CA THR A 102 1.04 1.54 7.78
C THR A 102 1.54 0.36 6.97
N PHE A 103 0.67 -0.19 6.13
CA PHE A 103 1.05 -1.18 5.13
C PHE A 103 0.74 -0.61 3.75
N PHE A 104 1.74 -0.62 2.87
CA PHE A 104 1.60 -0.31 1.45
C PHE A 104 2.13 -1.51 0.66
N GLY A 105 1.25 -2.18 -0.07
CA GLY A 105 1.51 -3.50 -0.63
C GLY A 105 2.16 -3.50 -2.00
N GLY A 106 3.04 -4.48 -2.23
CA GLY A 106 3.87 -4.64 -3.42
C GLY A 106 5.37 -4.41 -3.13
N HIS A 107 6.22 -4.62 -4.13
CA HIS A 107 7.68 -4.52 -4.02
C HIS A 107 8.21 -3.20 -4.55
N ASP A 108 8.09 -2.97 -5.86
CA ASP A 108 8.60 -1.79 -6.55
C ASP A 108 7.47 -1.11 -7.34
N PRO A 109 7.11 0.14 -7.02
CA PRO A 109 6.02 0.82 -7.71
C PRO A 109 6.26 1.13 -9.20
N GLU A 110 7.51 1.10 -9.65
CA GLU A 110 7.86 1.39 -11.05
C GLU A 110 8.31 0.15 -11.81
N ASP A 111 8.22 -1.03 -11.17
CA ASP A 111 8.45 -2.32 -11.79
C ASP A 111 7.32 -3.30 -11.41
N TYR A 112 6.41 -3.52 -12.36
CA TYR A 112 5.18 -4.29 -12.18
C TYR A 112 5.41 -5.68 -11.55
N GLN A 113 6.47 -6.37 -11.99
CA GLN A 113 6.82 -7.72 -11.57
C GLN A 113 8.35 -7.84 -11.48
N HIS A 114 8.93 -7.24 -10.44
CA HIS A 114 10.36 -7.35 -10.18
C HIS A 114 10.75 -8.77 -9.76
N MET A 115 11.45 -9.51 -10.62
CA MET A 115 11.86 -10.88 -10.39
C MET A 115 13.28 -10.98 -9.80
N VAL A 116 13.57 -12.09 -9.14
CA VAL A 116 14.92 -12.35 -8.62
C VAL A 116 15.92 -12.42 -9.78
N GLY A 117 16.88 -11.49 -9.78
CA GLY A 117 17.92 -11.38 -10.81
C GLY A 117 17.69 -10.24 -11.81
N ASP A 118 16.54 -9.58 -11.76
CA ASP A 118 16.29 -8.37 -12.54
C ASP A 118 17.23 -7.23 -12.12
N PRO A 119 17.63 -6.34 -13.06
CA PRO A 119 18.42 -5.19 -12.73
C PRO A 119 17.65 -4.26 -11.77
N PRO A 120 18.33 -3.53 -10.88
CA PRO A 120 17.67 -2.56 -10.01
C PRO A 120 17.01 -1.46 -10.84
N THR A 121 15.85 -0.99 -10.39
CA THR A 121 15.13 0.13 -11.00
C THR A 121 15.97 1.40 -10.98
N ASP A 122 16.13 2.04 -12.14
CA ASP A 122 16.83 3.31 -12.26
C ASP A 122 15.91 4.46 -11.87
N LEU A 123 15.98 4.86 -10.60
CA LEU A 123 15.18 5.96 -10.03
C LEU A 123 15.34 7.29 -10.78
N SER A 124 16.41 7.50 -11.54
CA SER A 124 16.60 8.72 -12.33
C SER A 124 15.56 8.87 -13.44
N LEU A 125 14.96 7.77 -13.88
CA LEU A 125 13.88 7.72 -14.88
C LEU A 125 12.49 7.99 -14.27
N HIS A 126 12.35 7.88 -12.94
CA HIS A 126 11.06 7.88 -12.24
C HIS A 126 10.91 9.05 -11.24
N LYS A 127 11.41 10.24 -11.59
CA LYS A 127 11.42 11.44 -10.72
C LYS A 127 10.04 11.89 -10.23
N HIS A 128 8.97 11.49 -10.93
CA HIS A 128 7.59 11.83 -10.62
C HIS A 128 6.72 10.61 -10.33
N SER A 129 7.33 9.49 -9.92
CA SER A 129 6.61 8.28 -9.52
C SER A 129 5.58 8.58 -8.41
N PRO A 130 4.28 8.26 -8.62
CA PRO A 130 3.29 8.36 -7.56
C PRO A 130 3.52 7.30 -6.47
N GLY A 131 3.90 6.08 -6.84
CA GLY A 131 4.13 5.03 -5.87
C GLY A 131 5.31 5.32 -4.92
N TYR A 132 6.45 5.78 -5.44
CA TYR A 132 7.57 6.19 -4.59
C TYR A 132 7.22 7.41 -3.72
N ARG A 133 6.38 8.33 -4.21
CA ARG A 133 5.90 9.46 -3.40
C ARG A 133 5.11 8.99 -2.18
N LEU A 134 4.24 8.00 -2.32
CA LEU A 134 3.52 7.42 -1.19
C LEU A 134 4.44 6.73 -0.18
N ILE A 135 5.50 6.06 -0.65
CA ILE A 135 6.54 5.50 0.24
C ILE A 135 7.21 6.62 1.04
N LEU A 136 7.58 7.72 0.38
CA LEU A 136 8.18 8.87 1.05
C LEU A 136 7.23 9.51 2.07
N ASN A 137 5.93 9.62 1.78
CA ASN A 137 4.94 10.11 2.74
C ASN A 137 4.95 9.29 4.03
N ASN A 138 5.09 7.95 3.93
CA ASN A 138 5.17 7.05 5.10
C ASN A 138 6.43 7.25 5.95
N VAL A 139 7.56 7.55 5.32
CA VAL A 139 8.85 7.74 6.01
C VAL A 139 8.95 9.14 6.62
N LEU A 140 8.43 10.15 5.93
CA LEU A 140 8.58 11.55 6.33
C LEU A 140 7.52 12.01 7.34
N PHE A 141 6.31 11.44 7.31
CA PHE A 141 5.24 11.80 8.25
C PHE A 141 5.64 11.60 9.73
N PRO A 142 6.22 10.46 10.15
CA PRO A 142 6.66 10.27 11.53
C PRO A 142 7.78 11.24 11.95
N ALA A 143 8.57 11.72 11.00
CA ALA A 143 9.64 12.68 11.22
C ALA A 143 9.14 14.14 11.31
N ALA A 144 7.87 14.40 11.00
CA ALA A 144 7.30 15.74 11.03
C ALA A 144 7.15 16.22 12.49
N GLN A 145 7.94 17.23 12.86
CA GLN A 145 7.80 17.88 14.17
C GLN A 145 6.47 18.63 14.26
N LYS A 146 5.77 18.45 15.40
CA LYS A 146 4.59 19.26 15.70
C LYS A 146 5.03 20.71 15.88
N LYS A 147 4.49 21.63 15.07
CA LYS A 147 4.61 23.06 15.34
C LYS A 147 3.99 23.36 16.70
N GLU A 148 4.75 24.03 17.57
CA GLU A 148 4.21 24.56 18.82
C GLU A 148 3.08 25.54 18.49
N ARG A 149 1.92 25.33 19.11
CA ARG A 149 0.82 26.28 19.01
C ARG A 149 1.18 27.49 19.87
N LYS A 150 1.15 28.68 19.29
CA LYS A 150 1.21 29.91 20.09
C LYS A 150 0.01 29.91 21.04
N THR A 151 0.29 29.80 22.34
CA THR A 151 -0.65 30.13 23.42
C THR A 151 -0.80 31.63 23.53
#